data_AF-A0A812KE25-F1
#
_entry.id   AF-A0A812KE25-F1
#
_cell.length_a   1.000
_cell.length_b   1.000
_cell.length_c   1.000
_cell.angle_alpha   90.00
_cell.angle_beta   90.00
_cell.angle_gamma   90.00
#
_symmetry.space_group_name_H-M   'P 1'
#
loop_
_entity.id
_entity.type
_entity.pdbx_description
1 polymer ?
#
loop_
_entity_poly.entity_id
_entity_poly.type
_entity_poly.pdbx_seq_one_letter_code
_entity_poly.pdbx_strand_id
1 'polypeptide(L)'
;MALTPAVIAEAERIMALDAAVNLKVLELNDLWLSNGLASKQVHGPERFCIHPQNRGGAMMNSFEMVTKGETMMSQGLRIDLLETSAVAFCMSSNAVKRDKQLAANRKCCSQAKGVMPEVVGDELFLTVGSSHSTCYLKSMKQGLVKNASSFMKKGEPACKEYLETVAFFAQKYTGGDEMPLVDFLVSFSKLYGQSIRLGQEFTQLITYFDFKLEANLAPCFRVACMAAQVASPKVQDQFAKLLVKADLDRIKSKSKPELLEAERLLKDAWVATQNAPLKDGERYTIFGRCCVRTVLYLSQKQKFGRENKEWNSLEEINQALATELLGPKGTSSSAAPTASPSKVANLLEASPSTVAMMQHPHLEVGGLYQHSDYGSQVFQLLELNDTSAKFEHRPLMQDAWTVAIALSDDLKQWKKTKKAIVQVVDQAAWSKYLVENNSTAGEAIDMQRMQILLYDTFVNLPEVDGFSFVSPPTGLCATINIPKGKLKLIAYGDLKRDDGKPGHKVSGYALSPPKAVGDMDNVTATSVRVPFWYVKPSMDGGR
;
A
#
# COMPACT_ATOMS: atom_id res chain seq x y z
N MET A 1 -37.67 -30.49 18.15
CA MET A 1 -38.91 -29.87 17.66
C MET A 1 -39.24 -30.51 16.32
N ALA A 2 -40.46 -31.00 16.14
CA ALA A 2 -40.88 -31.58 14.86
C ALA A 2 -41.53 -30.49 14.01
N LEU A 3 -41.15 -30.41 12.73
CA LEU A 3 -41.83 -29.56 11.75
C LEU A 3 -43.25 -30.11 11.54
N THR A 4 -44.27 -29.26 11.72
CA THR A 4 -45.65 -29.68 11.44
C THR A 4 -45.87 -29.77 9.93
N PRO A 5 -46.77 -30.64 9.44
CA PRO A 5 -47.07 -30.73 8.00
C PRO A 5 -47.49 -29.39 7.38
N ALA A 6 -48.21 -28.56 8.14
CA ALA A 6 -48.62 -27.23 7.71
C ALA A 6 -47.43 -26.29 7.47
N VAL A 7 -46.43 -26.31 8.37
CA VAL A 7 -45.22 -25.50 8.23
C VAL A 7 -44.37 -25.98 7.04
N ILE A 8 -44.31 -27.29 6.80
CA ILE A 8 -43.60 -27.86 5.65
C ILE A 8 -44.24 -27.40 4.34
N ALA A 9 -45.57 -27.53 4.23
CA ALA A 9 -46.31 -27.12 3.04
C ALA A 9 -46.13 -25.63 2.73
N GLU A 10 -46.14 -24.77 3.77
CA GLU A 10 -45.92 -23.34 3.60
C GLU A 10 -44.48 -23.01 3.20
N ALA A 11 -43.49 -23.70 3.76
CA ALA A 11 -42.10 -23.53 3.35
C ALA A 11 -41.86 -23.95 1.89
N GLU A 12 -42.47 -25.07 1.47
CA GLU A 12 -42.44 -25.53 0.07
C GLU A 12 -43.11 -24.53 -0.88
N ARG A 13 -44.25 -23.96 -0.47
CA ARG A 13 -44.92 -22.89 -1.20
C ARG A 13 -44.01 -21.67 -1.39
N ILE A 14 -43.36 -21.20 -0.32
CA ILE A 14 -42.43 -20.05 -0.38
C ILE A 14 -41.24 -20.36 -1.28
N MET A 15 -40.67 -21.57 -1.20
CA MET A 15 -39.56 -21.97 -2.08
C MET A 15 -39.97 -22.02 -3.55
N ALA A 16 -41.22 -22.40 -3.84
CA ALA A 16 -41.78 -22.47 -5.19
C ALA A 16 -42.23 -21.13 -5.78
N LEU A 17 -42.31 -20.05 -5.00
CA LEU A 17 -42.67 -18.71 -5.50
C LEU A 17 -41.72 -18.26 -6.62
N ASP A 18 -42.24 -17.55 -7.62
CA ASP A 18 -41.39 -16.85 -8.59
C ASP A 18 -40.97 -15.47 -8.04
N ALA A 19 -40.12 -15.49 -7.02
CA ALA A 19 -39.65 -14.31 -6.31
C ALA A 19 -38.11 -14.33 -6.17
N ALA A 20 -37.52 -13.15 -5.97
CA ALA A 20 -36.09 -13.01 -5.70
C ALA A 20 -35.69 -13.81 -4.45
N VAL A 21 -34.52 -14.45 -4.48
CA VAL A 21 -34.04 -15.34 -3.40
C VAL A 21 -34.06 -14.67 -2.03
N ASN A 22 -33.71 -13.38 -1.94
CA ASN A 22 -33.71 -12.64 -0.67
C ASN A 22 -35.13 -12.49 -0.08
N LEU A 23 -36.16 -12.31 -0.91
CA LEU A 23 -37.55 -12.24 -0.46
C LEU A 23 -38.02 -13.60 0.08
N LYS A 24 -37.67 -14.70 -0.61
CA LYS A 24 -37.94 -16.05 -0.11
C LYS A 24 -37.29 -16.31 1.24
N VAL A 25 -36.03 -15.88 1.41
CA VAL A 25 -35.31 -16.04 2.69
C VAL A 25 -35.96 -15.22 3.80
N LEU A 26 -36.45 -14.02 3.52
CA LEU A 26 -37.19 -13.20 4.49
C LEU A 26 -38.49 -13.89 4.93
N GLU A 27 -39.33 -14.32 3.98
CA GLU A 27 -40.59 -15.02 4.29
C GLU A 27 -40.35 -16.34 5.04
N LEU A 28 -39.31 -17.10 4.67
CA LEU A 28 -38.92 -18.31 5.40
C LEU A 28 -38.48 -17.98 6.83
N ASN A 29 -37.68 -16.94 7.04
CA ASN A 29 -37.24 -16.53 8.37
C ASN A 29 -38.43 -16.13 9.26
N ASP A 30 -39.41 -15.41 8.72
CA ASP A 30 -40.62 -15.02 9.44
C ASP A 30 -41.49 -16.25 9.78
N LEU A 31 -41.60 -17.21 8.86
CA LEU A 31 -42.25 -18.51 9.11
C LEU A 31 -41.55 -19.27 10.24
N TRP A 32 -40.22 -19.34 10.23
CA TRP A 32 -39.44 -20.03 11.26
C TRP A 32 -39.57 -19.35 12.63
N LEU A 33 -39.52 -18.02 12.69
CA LEU A 33 -39.68 -17.25 13.92
C LEU A 33 -41.09 -17.43 14.51
N SER A 34 -42.12 -17.31 13.69
CA SER A 34 -43.53 -17.40 14.12
C SER A 34 -43.90 -18.79 14.67
N ASN A 35 -43.17 -19.83 14.24
CA ASN A 35 -43.39 -21.21 14.70
C ASN A 35 -42.37 -21.67 15.75
N GLY A 36 -41.55 -20.76 16.31
CA GLY A 36 -40.56 -21.10 17.33
C GLY A 36 -39.41 -22.00 16.85
N LEU A 37 -39.21 -22.10 15.53
CA LEU A 37 -38.15 -22.89 14.88
C LEU A 37 -36.86 -22.08 14.69
N ALA A 38 -36.94 -20.76 14.81
CA ALA A 38 -35.81 -19.84 14.87
C ALA A 38 -35.97 -18.88 16.06
N SER A 39 -34.87 -18.26 16.48
CA SER A 39 -34.88 -17.22 17.50
C SER A 39 -33.77 -16.20 17.24
N LYS A 40 -33.98 -14.95 17.68
CA LYS A 40 -32.95 -13.91 17.69
C LYS A 40 -32.13 -14.05 18.97
N GLN A 41 -30.82 -14.18 18.85
CA GLN A 41 -29.91 -14.32 19.98
C GLN A 41 -28.63 -13.53 19.73
N VAL A 42 -28.01 -13.04 20.81
CA VAL A 42 -26.71 -12.35 20.77
C VAL A 42 -25.68 -13.25 21.43
N HIS A 43 -24.61 -13.56 20.69
CA HIS A 43 -23.53 -14.44 21.15
C HIS A 43 -22.16 -13.85 20.79
N GLY A 44 -21.15 -14.21 21.58
CA GLY A 44 -19.76 -13.89 21.25
C GLY A 44 -19.28 -14.65 20.00
N PRO A 45 -18.34 -14.07 19.21
CA PRO A 45 -17.87 -14.65 17.95
C PRO A 45 -17.21 -16.02 18.12
N GLU A 46 -16.70 -16.35 19.31
CA GLU A 46 -16.14 -17.66 19.65
C GLU A 46 -17.13 -18.81 19.49
N ARG A 47 -18.44 -18.54 19.66
CA ARG A 47 -19.51 -19.55 19.56
C ARG A 47 -19.82 -19.95 18.11
N PHE A 48 -19.21 -19.30 17.13
CA PHE A 48 -19.52 -19.49 15.72
C PHE A 48 -18.38 -20.19 14.97
N CYS A 49 -18.78 -21.10 14.08
CA CYS A 49 -18.02 -21.62 12.96
C CYS A 49 -18.68 -21.19 11.65
N ILE A 50 -18.04 -21.46 10.51
CA ILE A 50 -18.57 -21.17 9.18
C ILE A 50 -19.33 -22.39 8.68
N HIS A 51 -20.53 -22.20 8.12
CA HIS A 51 -21.27 -23.32 7.56
C HIS A 51 -20.53 -23.96 6.37
N PRO A 52 -20.42 -25.30 6.28
CA PRO A 52 -19.69 -25.97 5.20
C PRO A 52 -20.17 -25.67 3.78
N GLN A 53 -21.43 -25.23 3.61
CA GLN A 53 -22.00 -24.85 2.32
C GLN A 53 -21.99 -23.32 2.08
N ASN A 54 -21.30 -22.55 2.93
CA ASN A 54 -21.16 -21.12 2.71
C ASN A 54 -20.52 -20.87 1.33
N ARG A 55 -21.08 -19.90 0.59
CA ARG A 55 -20.67 -19.59 -0.80
C ARG A 55 -20.62 -20.82 -1.72
N GLY A 56 -21.65 -21.67 -1.65
CA GLY A 56 -21.72 -22.89 -2.47
C GLY A 56 -20.67 -23.95 -2.11
N GLY A 57 -20.14 -23.90 -0.88
CA GLY A 57 -19.10 -24.83 -0.41
C GLY A 57 -17.67 -24.30 -0.56
N ALA A 58 -17.48 -23.12 -1.15
CA ALA A 58 -16.18 -22.47 -1.26
C ALA A 58 -15.63 -21.99 0.11
N MET A 59 -16.45 -22.02 1.17
CA MET A 59 -16.06 -21.60 2.52
C MET A 59 -15.61 -20.13 2.53
N MET A 60 -14.53 -19.82 3.22
CA MET A 60 -14.05 -18.46 3.44
C MET A 60 -12.67 -18.27 2.84
N ASN A 61 -12.46 -17.08 2.28
CA ASN A 61 -11.14 -16.64 1.87
C ASN A 61 -10.53 -15.81 3.01
N SER A 62 -9.36 -16.23 3.50
CA SER A 62 -8.68 -15.57 4.62
C SER A 62 -8.22 -14.13 4.29
N PHE A 63 -7.88 -13.85 3.03
CA PHE A 63 -7.53 -12.50 2.58
C PHE A 63 -8.75 -11.58 2.59
N GLU A 64 -9.87 -12.02 1.99
CA GLU A 64 -11.12 -11.25 1.99
C GLU A 64 -11.64 -11.00 3.42
N MET A 65 -11.50 -12.00 4.30
CA MET A 65 -11.85 -11.88 5.72
C MET A 65 -11.07 -10.74 6.39
N VAL A 66 -9.75 -10.70 6.22
CA VAL A 66 -8.90 -9.67 6.82
C VAL A 66 -9.21 -8.30 6.22
N THR A 67 -9.25 -8.19 4.89
CA THR A 67 -9.53 -6.92 4.20
C THR A 67 -10.86 -6.32 4.66
N LYS A 68 -11.92 -7.15 4.72
CA LYS A 68 -13.24 -6.71 5.19
C LYS A 68 -13.22 -6.33 6.67
N GLY A 69 -12.50 -7.10 7.50
CA GLY A 69 -12.35 -6.83 8.92
C GLY A 69 -11.62 -5.52 9.21
N GLU A 70 -10.47 -5.27 8.58
CA GLU A 70 -9.71 -4.02 8.71
C GLU A 70 -10.52 -2.81 8.22
N THR A 71 -11.27 -2.98 7.13
CA THR A 71 -12.20 -1.94 6.63
C THR A 71 -13.29 -1.64 7.66
N MET A 72 -13.89 -2.68 8.23
CA MET A 72 -14.89 -2.57 9.29
C MET A 72 -14.34 -1.87 10.55
N MET A 73 -13.08 -2.14 10.92
CA MET A 73 -12.44 -1.49 12.07
C MET A 73 -12.08 -0.02 11.78
N SER A 74 -11.63 0.30 10.56
CA SER A 74 -11.25 1.67 10.20
C SER A 74 -12.46 2.59 10.01
N GLN A 75 -13.57 2.08 9.47
CA GLN A 75 -14.82 2.82 9.28
C GLN A 75 -15.67 2.90 10.56
N GLY A 76 -15.35 2.09 11.56
CA GLY A 76 -16.18 1.90 12.76
C GLY A 76 -17.24 0.81 12.56
N LEU A 77 -17.46 0.02 13.62
CA LEU A 77 -18.38 -1.10 13.60
C LEU A 77 -19.84 -0.62 13.60
N ARG A 78 -20.56 -0.88 12.51
CA ARG A 78 -22.00 -0.61 12.36
C ARG A 78 -22.82 -1.84 12.76
N ILE A 79 -23.34 -1.83 13.99
CA ILE A 79 -24.09 -2.96 14.56
C ILE A 79 -25.39 -3.22 13.79
N ASP A 80 -26.05 -2.16 13.32
CA ASP A 80 -27.26 -2.19 12.52
C ASP A 80 -27.12 -3.01 11.22
N LEU A 81 -25.94 -2.95 10.59
CA LEU A 81 -25.64 -3.72 9.38
C LEU A 81 -25.32 -5.19 9.68
N LEU A 82 -24.84 -5.51 10.87
CA LEU A 82 -24.63 -6.88 11.32
C LEU A 82 -25.95 -7.57 11.64
N GLU A 83 -26.88 -6.90 12.31
CA GLU A 83 -28.18 -7.46 12.69
C GLU A 83 -29.04 -7.83 11.46
N THR A 84 -29.01 -6.99 10.43
CA THR A 84 -29.80 -7.17 9.21
C THR A 84 -29.30 -8.29 8.29
N SER A 85 -28.03 -8.70 8.44
CA SER A 85 -27.38 -9.67 7.54
C SER A 85 -26.85 -10.92 8.22
N ALA A 86 -27.02 -11.06 9.55
CA ALA A 86 -26.55 -12.20 10.32
C ALA A 86 -27.57 -13.34 10.35
N VAL A 87 -27.18 -14.48 9.77
CA VAL A 87 -27.95 -15.73 9.83
C VAL A 87 -26.98 -16.85 10.16
N ALA A 88 -27.35 -17.67 11.15
CA ALA A 88 -26.58 -18.82 11.57
C ALA A 88 -27.51 -20.00 11.92
N PHE A 89 -26.99 -21.21 11.75
CA PHE A 89 -27.67 -22.45 12.09
C PHE A 89 -27.07 -23.06 13.34
N CYS A 90 -27.87 -23.67 14.20
CA CYS A 90 -27.33 -24.53 15.25
C CYS A 90 -26.51 -25.66 14.61
N MET A 91 -25.36 -25.98 15.22
CA MET A 91 -24.61 -27.18 14.83
C MET A 91 -25.46 -28.43 15.04
N SER A 92 -25.17 -29.46 14.25
CA SER A 92 -25.94 -30.69 14.32
C SER A 92 -25.74 -31.39 15.67
N SER A 93 -26.83 -31.93 16.23
CA SER A 93 -26.77 -32.87 17.35
C SER A 93 -26.26 -34.26 16.96
N ASN A 94 -26.28 -34.59 15.66
CA ASN A 94 -25.70 -35.83 15.14
C ASN A 94 -24.17 -35.70 15.10
N ALA A 95 -23.48 -36.56 15.87
CA ALA A 95 -22.03 -36.55 16.01
C ALA A 95 -21.29 -36.60 14.66
N VAL A 96 -21.69 -37.48 13.74
CA VAL A 96 -21.05 -37.63 12.43
C VAL A 96 -21.17 -36.35 11.60
N LYS A 97 -22.34 -35.70 11.61
CA LYS A 97 -22.57 -34.45 10.88
C LYS A 97 -21.83 -33.29 11.53
N ARG A 98 -21.81 -33.23 12.87
CA ARG A 98 -21.05 -32.24 13.64
C ARG A 98 -19.55 -32.33 13.37
N ASP A 99 -18.99 -33.53 13.33
CA ASP A 99 -17.59 -33.75 13.02
C ASP A 99 -17.23 -33.29 11.60
N LYS A 100 -18.10 -33.55 10.62
CA LYS A 100 -17.93 -33.02 9.26
C LYS A 100 -17.95 -31.48 9.24
N GLN A 101 -18.84 -30.86 10.01
CA GLN A 101 -18.94 -29.39 10.12
C GLN A 101 -17.66 -28.79 10.73
N LEU A 102 -17.14 -29.38 11.80
CA LEU A 102 -15.90 -28.93 12.45
C LEU A 102 -14.67 -29.22 11.58
N ALA A 103 -14.60 -30.37 10.93
CA ALA A 103 -13.50 -30.74 10.03
C ALA A 103 -13.35 -29.77 8.86
N ALA A 104 -14.46 -29.32 8.26
CA ALA A 104 -14.44 -28.31 7.21
C ALA A 104 -13.82 -26.99 7.69
N ASN A 105 -14.16 -26.54 8.89
CA ASN A 105 -13.59 -25.34 9.50
C ASN A 105 -12.11 -25.52 9.81
N ARG A 106 -11.71 -26.64 10.43
CA ARG A 106 -10.30 -26.96 10.70
C ARG A 106 -9.45 -26.97 9.42
N LYS A 107 -9.98 -27.53 8.33
CA LYS A 107 -9.33 -27.53 7.00
C LYS A 107 -9.18 -26.10 6.45
N CYS A 108 -10.19 -25.26 6.59
CA CYS A 108 -10.13 -23.86 6.17
C CYS A 108 -9.08 -23.08 6.98
N CYS A 109 -9.01 -23.32 8.30
CA CYS A 109 -8.05 -22.69 9.18
C CYS A 109 -6.60 -23.10 8.87
N SER A 110 -6.34 -24.39 8.60
CA SER A 110 -5.00 -24.87 8.27
C SER A 110 -4.47 -24.29 6.94
N GLN A 111 -5.36 -24.05 5.97
CA GLN A 111 -5.00 -23.38 4.72
C GLN A 111 -4.65 -21.90 4.90
N ALA A 112 -5.18 -21.26 5.95
CA ALA A 112 -5.03 -19.83 6.21
C ALA A 112 -3.75 -19.43 6.95
N LYS A 113 -2.79 -20.35 7.16
CA LYS A 113 -1.44 -20.09 7.74
C LYS A 113 -1.46 -19.23 9.02
N GLY A 114 -2.38 -19.50 9.94
CA GLY A 114 -2.46 -18.82 11.25
C GLY A 114 -3.15 -17.46 11.25
N VAL A 115 -3.85 -17.11 10.17
CA VAL A 115 -4.62 -15.84 10.07
C VAL A 115 -6.09 -16.04 10.47
N MET A 116 -6.65 -17.21 10.20
CA MET A 116 -8.00 -17.58 10.61
C MET A 116 -8.01 -18.17 12.03
N PRO A 117 -9.10 -17.97 12.77
CA PRO A 117 -9.20 -18.44 14.15
C PRO A 117 -9.38 -19.94 14.20
N GLU A 118 -8.68 -20.58 15.12
CA GLU A 118 -8.80 -22.01 15.35
C GLU A 118 -10.17 -22.38 15.93
N VAL A 119 -10.58 -23.62 15.68
CA VAL A 119 -11.79 -24.22 16.25
C VAL A 119 -11.49 -24.63 17.68
N VAL A 120 -12.20 -24.05 18.65
CA VAL A 120 -11.92 -24.17 20.09
C VAL A 120 -12.70 -25.33 20.72
N GLY A 121 -13.84 -25.73 20.14
CA GLY A 121 -14.72 -26.80 20.61
C GLY A 121 -16.00 -26.29 21.28
N ASP A 122 -16.02 -25.03 21.71
CA ASP A 122 -17.15 -24.34 22.35
C ASP A 122 -18.16 -23.75 21.35
N GLU A 123 -17.94 -23.97 20.05
CA GLU A 123 -18.85 -23.54 19.01
C GLU A 123 -20.20 -24.23 19.13
N LEU A 124 -21.26 -23.47 18.86
CA LEU A 124 -22.66 -23.91 18.89
C LEU A 124 -23.36 -23.62 17.57
N PHE A 125 -22.85 -22.66 16.79
CA PHE A 125 -23.54 -22.13 15.62
C PHE A 125 -22.64 -22.13 14.37
N LEU A 126 -23.27 -22.19 13.21
CA LEU A 126 -22.67 -22.15 11.88
C LEU A 126 -23.22 -20.96 11.11
N THR A 127 -22.41 -19.92 10.97
CA THR A 127 -22.79 -18.68 10.31
C THR A 127 -22.73 -18.83 8.79
N VAL A 128 -23.75 -18.28 8.11
CA VAL A 128 -23.83 -18.16 6.64
C VAL A 128 -23.90 -16.69 6.24
N GLY A 129 -24.71 -15.90 6.95
CA GLY A 129 -24.67 -14.45 6.92
C GLY A 129 -23.47 -13.94 7.72
N SER A 130 -22.94 -12.77 7.37
CA SER A 130 -21.85 -12.08 8.08
C SER A 130 -20.57 -12.89 8.42
N SER A 131 -20.34 -14.02 7.74
CA SER A 131 -19.26 -14.97 8.04
C SER A 131 -17.86 -14.36 8.16
N HIS A 132 -17.46 -13.51 7.21
CA HIS A 132 -16.16 -12.84 7.23
C HIS A 132 -15.98 -11.94 8.46
N SER A 133 -17.03 -11.18 8.84
CA SER A 133 -17.00 -10.30 10.01
C SER A 133 -16.91 -11.11 11.30
N THR A 134 -17.73 -12.15 11.45
CA THR A 134 -17.71 -13.03 12.62
C THR A 134 -16.35 -13.72 12.78
N CYS A 135 -15.78 -14.20 11.68
CA CYS A 135 -14.48 -14.87 11.70
C CYS A 135 -13.32 -13.91 12.00
N TYR A 136 -13.36 -12.69 11.47
CA TYR A 136 -12.36 -11.67 11.81
C TYR A 136 -12.43 -11.28 13.30
N LEU A 137 -13.63 -11.08 13.86
CA LEU A 137 -13.81 -10.78 15.28
C LEU A 137 -13.34 -11.93 16.17
N LYS A 138 -13.54 -13.20 15.74
CA LYS A 138 -12.99 -14.37 16.42
C LYS A 138 -11.45 -14.40 16.35
N SER A 139 -10.86 -14.06 15.19
CA SER A 139 -9.40 -13.90 15.06
C SER A 139 -8.86 -12.81 15.98
N MET A 140 -9.57 -11.69 16.16
CA MET A 140 -9.18 -10.64 17.11
C MET A 140 -9.15 -11.17 18.54
N LYS A 141 -10.20 -11.89 18.95
CA LYS A 141 -10.30 -12.48 20.28
C LYS A 141 -9.20 -13.51 20.56
N GLN A 142 -8.78 -14.26 19.55
CA GLN A 142 -7.65 -15.19 19.63
C GLN A 142 -6.27 -14.52 19.44
N GLY A 143 -6.20 -13.19 19.28
CA GLY A 143 -4.93 -12.47 19.14
C GLY A 143 -4.24 -12.60 17.78
N LEU A 144 -4.92 -13.12 16.76
CA LEU A 144 -4.34 -13.42 15.44
C LEU A 144 -4.25 -12.21 14.50
N VAL A 145 -4.96 -11.11 14.81
CA VAL A 145 -5.03 -9.93 13.92
C VAL A 145 -3.70 -9.19 13.77
N LYS A 146 -2.78 -9.28 14.74
CA LYS A 146 -1.41 -8.76 14.58
C LYS A 146 -0.66 -9.44 13.42
N ASN A 147 -0.94 -10.72 13.16
CA ASN A 147 -0.37 -11.45 12.03
C ASN A 147 -1.08 -11.11 10.71
N ALA A 148 -2.36 -10.74 10.77
CA ALA A 148 -3.19 -10.40 9.61
C ALA A 148 -2.71 -9.13 8.89
N SER A 149 -2.27 -8.09 9.61
CA SER A 149 -1.71 -6.88 8.98
C SER A 149 -0.41 -7.19 8.21
N SER A 150 0.38 -8.17 8.66
CA SER A 150 1.57 -8.64 7.93
C SER A 150 1.21 -9.50 6.71
N PHE A 151 0.05 -10.18 6.75
CA PHE A 151 -0.50 -10.98 5.65
C PHE A 151 -1.09 -10.08 4.54
N MET A 152 -1.77 -8.99 4.90
CA MET A 152 -2.22 -7.96 3.96
C MET A 152 -1.05 -7.40 3.13
N LYS A 153 0.07 -7.05 3.79
CA LYS A 153 1.28 -6.56 3.12
C LYS A 153 1.89 -7.55 2.12
N LYS A 154 1.61 -8.86 2.26
CA LYS A 154 2.07 -9.90 1.32
C LYS A 154 1.12 -10.11 0.14
N GLY A 155 -0.17 -9.77 0.30
CA GLY A 155 -1.20 -9.91 -0.74
C GLY A 155 -1.44 -8.65 -1.56
N GLU A 156 -0.97 -7.48 -1.11
CA GLU A 156 -1.06 -6.25 -1.90
C GLU A 156 -0.05 -6.27 -3.05
N PRO A 157 -0.49 -6.10 -4.31
CA PRO A 157 0.44 -5.96 -5.43
C PRO A 157 1.27 -4.71 -5.19
N ALA A 158 2.60 -4.84 -5.32
CA ALA A 158 3.53 -3.73 -5.11
C ALA A 158 3.27 -2.51 -6.04
N CYS A 159 2.44 -2.68 -7.07
CA CYS A 159 2.00 -1.65 -8.01
C CYS A 159 0.57 -1.12 -7.75
N LYS A 160 -0.06 -1.42 -6.60
CA LYS A 160 -1.45 -1.05 -6.28
C LYS A 160 -1.78 0.42 -6.62
N GLU A 161 -0.89 1.33 -6.25
CA GLU A 161 -1.06 2.79 -6.44
C GLU A 161 -1.11 3.22 -7.92
N TYR A 162 -0.65 2.38 -8.85
CA TYR A 162 -0.59 2.68 -10.28
C TYR A 162 -1.03 1.50 -11.15
N LEU A 163 -1.85 0.59 -10.60
CA LEU A 163 -2.32 -0.61 -11.29
C LEU A 163 -3.16 -0.24 -12.53
N GLU A 164 -3.96 0.81 -12.43
CA GLU A 164 -4.72 1.35 -13.57
C GLU A 164 -3.81 1.83 -14.70
N THR A 165 -2.68 2.47 -14.36
CA THR A 165 -1.67 2.89 -15.35
C THR A 165 -1.05 1.68 -16.04
N VAL A 166 -0.74 0.61 -15.29
CA VAL A 166 -0.21 -0.64 -15.86
C VAL A 166 -1.23 -1.27 -16.82
N ALA A 167 -2.50 -1.35 -16.42
CA ALA A 167 -3.58 -1.88 -17.25
C ALA A 167 -3.75 -1.06 -18.54
N PHE A 168 -3.74 0.27 -18.43
CA PHE A 168 -3.83 1.16 -19.58
C PHE A 168 -2.64 1.00 -20.53
N PHE A 169 -1.42 0.88 -19.99
CA PHE A 169 -0.22 0.64 -20.78
C PHE A 169 -0.31 -0.66 -21.58
N ALA A 170 -0.69 -1.75 -20.91
CA ALA A 170 -0.83 -3.06 -21.55
C ALA A 170 -1.88 -3.02 -22.68
N GLN A 171 -3.08 -2.50 -22.38
CA GLN A 171 -4.15 -2.41 -23.37
C GLN A 171 -3.75 -1.60 -24.62
N LYS A 172 -3.00 -0.50 -24.44
CA LYS A 172 -2.69 0.42 -25.55
C LYS A 172 -1.43 0.06 -26.34
N TYR A 173 -0.43 -0.55 -25.71
CA TYR A 173 0.92 -0.62 -26.29
C TYR A 173 1.46 -2.05 -26.46
N THR A 174 0.85 -3.08 -25.87
CA THR A 174 1.42 -4.43 -25.88
C THR A 174 0.80 -5.40 -26.87
N GLY A 175 -0.04 -4.92 -27.80
CA GLY A 175 -0.59 -5.73 -28.90
C GLY A 175 -2.06 -6.14 -28.74
N GLY A 176 -2.89 -5.34 -28.06
CA GLY A 176 -4.34 -5.59 -27.95
C GLY A 176 -4.67 -6.73 -26.98
N ASP A 177 -5.76 -7.47 -27.20
CA ASP A 177 -6.29 -8.45 -26.24
C ASP A 177 -5.33 -9.63 -25.94
N GLU A 178 -4.48 -10.00 -26.90
CA GLU A 178 -3.47 -11.07 -26.72
C GLU A 178 -2.24 -10.60 -25.93
N MET A 179 -1.99 -9.29 -25.87
CA MET A 179 -0.88 -8.66 -25.13
C MET A 179 0.50 -9.37 -25.24
N PRO A 180 0.96 -9.84 -26.42
CA PRO A 180 2.16 -10.69 -26.53
C PRO A 180 3.46 -10.01 -26.07
N LEU A 181 3.51 -8.68 -26.06
CA LEU A 181 4.66 -7.93 -25.53
C LEU A 181 4.73 -7.93 -23.99
N VAL A 182 3.64 -8.25 -23.28
CA VAL A 182 3.66 -8.45 -21.82
C VAL A 182 4.42 -9.71 -21.47
N ASP A 183 4.17 -10.82 -22.17
CA ASP A 183 4.88 -12.09 -21.94
C ASP A 183 6.38 -11.96 -22.21
N PHE A 184 6.73 -11.19 -23.25
CA PHE A 184 8.10 -10.76 -23.49
C PHE A 184 8.68 -10.00 -22.30
N LEU A 185 8.04 -8.93 -21.81
CA LEU A 185 8.55 -8.13 -20.70
C LEU A 185 8.72 -8.95 -19.42
N VAL A 186 7.76 -9.83 -19.12
CA VAL A 186 7.82 -10.75 -17.97
C VAL A 186 9.00 -11.70 -18.12
N SER A 187 9.18 -12.32 -19.28
CA SER A 187 10.27 -13.27 -19.52
C SER A 187 11.64 -12.60 -19.53
N PHE A 188 11.75 -11.44 -20.18
CA PHE A 188 12.98 -10.65 -20.25
C PHE A 188 13.40 -10.12 -18.87
N SER A 189 12.44 -9.72 -18.02
CA SER A 189 12.74 -9.27 -16.66
C SER A 189 13.43 -10.32 -15.79
N LYS A 190 13.08 -11.60 -15.99
CA LYS A 190 13.66 -12.72 -15.24
C LYS A 190 15.17 -12.89 -15.51
N LEU A 191 15.68 -12.42 -16.65
CA LEU A 191 17.10 -12.47 -16.99
C LEU A 191 17.96 -11.56 -16.10
N TYR A 192 17.38 -10.51 -15.53
CA TYR A 192 18.11 -9.49 -14.76
C TYR A 192 17.82 -9.52 -13.25
N GLY A 193 17.08 -10.53 -12.78
CA GLY A 193 16.75 -10.77 -11.37
C GLY A 193 15.28 -10.47 -11.02
N GLN A 194 14.67 -11.33 -10.19
CA GLN A 194 13.22 -11.39 -9.94
C GLN A 194 12.59 -10.21 -9.16
N SER A 195 13.27 -9.09 -8.95
CA SER A 195 12.77 -8.04 -8.03
C SER A 195 13.14 -6.61 -8.39
N ILE A 196 13.41 -6.31 -9.66
CA ILE A 196 13.58 -4.92 -10.10
C ILE A 196 12.19 -4.30 -10.32
N ARG A 197 11.84 -3.30 -9.51
CA ARG A 197 10.59 -2.55 -9.67
C ARG A 197 10.80 -1.38 -10.63
N LEU A 198 9.84 -1.12 -11.52
CA LEU A 198 9.87 0.04 -12.42
C LEU A 198 9.51 1.35 -11.71
N GLY A 199 8.61 1.28 -10.73
CA GLY A 199 8.16 2.43 -9.94
C GLY A 199 7.06 3.25 -10.64
N GLN A 200 6.19 3.84 -9.83
CA GLN A 200 5.04 4.62 -10.29
C GLN A 200 5.43 5.75 -11.24
N GLU A 201 6.42 6.56 -10.84
CA GLU A 201 6.83 7.76 -11.58
C GLU A 201 7.21 7.42 -13.03
N PHE A 202 8.07 6.42 -13.21
CA PHE A 202 8.49 6.00 -14.55
C PHE A 202 7.35 5.35 -15.33
N THR A 203 6.56 4.47 -14.71
CA THR A 203 5.43 3.81 -15.38
C THR A 203 4.39 4.83 -15.86
N GLN A 204 4.04 5.83 -15.04
CA GLN A 204 3.13 6.91 -15.45
C GLN A 204 3.74 7.78 -16.55
N LEU A 205 5.02 8.13 -16.41
CA LEU A 205 5.75 8.88 -17.43
C LEU A 205 5.66 8.16 -18.77
N ILE A 206 6.15 6.92 -18.89
CA ILE A 206 6.19 6.23 -20.19
C ILE A 206 4.80 5.88 -20.73
N THR A 207 3.78 5.81 -19.88
CA THR A 207 2.40 5.53 -20.32
C THR A 207 1.76 6.76 -20.95
N TYR A 208 1.86 7.92 -20.31
CA TYR A 208 1.16 9.13 -20.75
C TYR A 208 2.05 10.14 -21.49
N PHE A 209 3.34 9.88 -21.65
CA PHE A 209 4.24 10.79 -22.35
C PHE A 209 3.84 10.96 -23.82
N ASP A 210 3.70 12.20 -24.29
CA ASP A 210 3.35 12.52 -25.66
C ASP A 210 4.61 12.89 -26.48
N PHE A 211 5.02 11.97 -27.37
CA PHE A 211 6.14 12.13 -28.29
C PHE A 211 5.84 13.08 -29.47
N LYS A 212 4.61 13.61 -29.59
CA LYS A 212 4.18 14.53 -30.67
C LYS A 212 4.42 13.98 -32.07
N LEU A 213 4.24 12.67 -32.24
CA LEU A 213 4.29 12.00 -33.54
C LEU A 213 2.88 12.00 -34.15
N GLU A 214 2.77 12.33 -35.43
CA GLU A 214 1.50 12.34 -36.15
C GLU A 214 1.01 10.89 -36.34
N ALA A 215 -0.19 10.58 -35.81
CA ALA A 215 -0.85 9.28 -35.93
C ALA A 215 -0.07 8.03 -35.43
N ASN A 216 1.07 8.18 -34.76
CA ASN A 216 1.86 7.07 -34.21
C ASN A 216 2.12 7.27 -32.71
N LEU A 217 1.67 6.33 -31.88
CA LEU A 217 1.85 6.41 -30.42
C LEU A 217 3.19 5.84 -29.92
N ALA A 218 4.04 5.36 -30.84
CA ALA A 218 5.31 4.68 -30.59
C ALA A 218 5.21 3.49 -29.60
N PRO A 219 4.29 2.52 -29.84
CA PRO A 219 4.07 1.39 -28.92
C PRO A 219 5.34 0.53 -28.73
N CYS A 220 6.07 0.21 -29.80
CA CYS A 220 7.26 -0.64 -29.70
C CYS A 220 8.38 0.07 -28.93
N PHE A 221 8.57 1.36 -29.17
CA PHE A 221 9.53 2.18 -28.45
C PHE A 221 9.20 2.31 -26.96
N ARG A 222 7.91 2.43 -26.60
CA ARG A 222 7.48 2.43 -25.19
C ARG A 222 7.78 1.10 -24.50
N VAL A 223 7.51 -0.02 -25.17
CA VAL A 223 7.87 -1.35 -24.66
C VAL A 223 9.39 -1.49 -24.53
N ALA A 224 10.15 -0.98 -25.51
CA ALA A 224 11.60 -0.96 -25.44
C ALA A 224 12.12 -0.12 -24.26
N CYS A 225 11.47 1.02 -23.94
CA CYS A 225 11.80 1.82 -22.76
C CYS A 225 11.58 1.04 -21.46
N MET A 226 10.49 0.26 -21.37
CA MET A 226 10.28 -0.63 -20.23
C MET A 226 11.37 -1.70 -20.13
N ALA A 227 11.71 -2.36 -21.24
CA ALA A 227 12.77 -3.36 -21.28
C ALA A 227 14.14 -2.77 -20.87
N ALA A 228 14.47 -1.57 -21.35
CA ALA A 228 15.68 -0.84 -20.98
C ALA A 228 15.71 -0.50 -19.48
N GLN A 229 14.59 -0.01 -18.94
CA GLN A 229 14.49 0.30 -17.52
C GLN A 229 14.69 -0.96 -16.67
N VAL A 230 14.08 -2.09 -17.02
CA VAL A 230 14.28 -3.37 -16.33
C VAL A 230 15.73 -3.87 -16.42
N ALA A 231 16.39 -3.66 -17.55
CA ALA A 231 17.79 -4.04 -17.75
C ALA A 231 18.81 -3.13 -17.05
N SER A 232 18.36 -2.04 -16.41
CA SER A 232 19.21 -1.07 -15.73
C SER A 232 20.20 -1.75 -14.76
N PRO A 233 21.50 -1.40 -14.79
CA PRO A 233 22.45 -1.83 -13.76
C PRO A 233 22.30 -0.99 -12.47
N LYS A 234 21.63 0.16 -12.55
CA LYS A 234 21.43 1.07 -11.42
C LYS A 234 20.05 0.88 -10.81
N VAL A 235 20.05 0.53 -9.52
CA VAL A 235 18.86 0.45 -8.66
C VAL A 235 19.01 1.48 -7.54
N GLN A 236 18.02 2.34 -7.37
CA GLN A 236 17.95 3.34 -6.30
C GLN A 236 16.59 3.20 -5.62
N ASP A 237 16.57 3.12 -4.29
CA ASP A 237 15.33 2.99 -3.50
C ASP A 237 14.43 1.82 -3.93
N GLN A 238 15.04 0.69 -4.33
CA GLN A 238 14.39 -0.51 -4.87
C GLN A 238 13.76 -0.36 -6.27
N PHE A 239 13.95 0.77 -6.94
CA PHE A 239 13.50 1.01 -8.30
C PHE A 239 14.66 1.04 -9.30
N ALA A 240 14.46 0.46 -10.49
CA ALA A 240 15.39 0.65 -11.59
C ALA A 240 15.40 2.12 -12.01
N LYS A 241 16.60 2.67 -12.24
CA LYS A 241 16.78 4.05 -12.65
C LYS A 241 17.78 4.14 -13.80
N LEU A 242 17.25 4.17 -15.02
CA LEU A 242 18.03 4.36 -16.25
C LEU A 242 17.54 5.58 -17.03
N LEU A 243 16.26 5.60 -17.37
CA LEU A 243 15.60 6.66 -18.13
C LEU A 243 14.92 7.65 -17.18
N VAL A 244 15.00 8.93 -17.53
CA VAL A 244 14.29 10.02 -16.85
C VAL A 244 13.54 10.87 -17.87
N LYS A 245 12.62 11.71 -17.41
CA LYS A 245 11.83 12.61 -18.27
C LYS A 245 12.69 13.43 -19.25
N ALA A 246 13.82 13.95 -18.79
CA ALA A 246 14.74 14.72 -19.63
C ALA A 246 15.26 13.93 -20.85
N ASP A 247 15.39 12.61 -20.76
CA ASP A 247 15.78 11.79 -21.90
C ASP A 247 14.67 11.74 -22.96
N LEU A 248 13.42 11.57 -22.51
CA LEU A 248 12.26 11.50 -23.39
C LEU A 248 11.98 12.86 -24.04
N ASP A 249 12.12 13.96 -23.29
CA ASP A 249 12.00 15.33 -23.81
C ASP A 249 13.06 15.63 -24.87
N ARG A 250 14.30 15.15 -24.68
CA ARG A 250 15.35 15.24 -25.71
C ARG A 250 14.99 14.43 -26.95
N ILE A 251 14.55 13.19 -26.80
CA ILE A 251 14.19 12.33 -27.95
C ILE A 251 13.05 12.98 -28.74
N LYS A 252 12.04 13.49 -28.05
CA LYS A 252 10.90 14.23 -28.63
C LYS A 252 11.32 15.47 -29.42
N SER A 253 12.34 16.20 -28.97
CA SER A 253 12.74 17.48 -29.55
C SER A 253 13.85 17.35 -30.62
N LYS A 254 14.89 16.57 -30.32
CA LYS A 254 16.12 16.49 -31.13
C LYS A 254 16.24 15.24 -31.99
N SER A 255 15.52 14.17 -31.65
CA SER A 255 15.67 12.85 -32.29
C SER A 255 14.34 12.29 -32.79
N LYS A 256 13.43 13.17 -33.21
CA LYS A 256 12.10 12.81 -33.70
C LYS A 256 12.13 11.94 -34.97
N PRO A 257 12.96 12.21 -36.00
CA PRO A 257 13.02 11.33 -37.16
C PRO A 257 13.63 9.96 -36.82
N GLU A 258 14.68 9.94 -35.99
CA GLU A 258 15.31 8.70 -35.52
C GLU A 258 14.37 7.87 -34.63
N LEU A 259 13.45 8.52 -33.90
CA LEU A 259 12.41 7.83 -33.13
C LEU A 259 11.43 7.07 -34.04
N LEU A 260 11.02 7.65 -35.17
CA LEU A 260 10.15 6.96 -36.14
C LEU A 260 10.88 5.78 -36.79
N GLU A 261 12.16 5.95 -37.10
CA GLU A 261 12.99 4.88 -37.62
C GLU A 261 13.19 3.75 -36.60
N ALA A 262 13.44 4.11 -35.34
CA ALA A 262 13.53 3.15 -34.24
C ALA A 262 12.22 2.40 -34.00
N GLU A 263 11.07 3.07 -34.06
CA GLU A 263 9.76 2.42 -33.96
C GLU A 263 9.56 1.38 -35.08
N ARG A 264 9.92 1.73 -36.33
CA ARG A 264 9.88 0.81 -37.47
C ARG A 264 10.83 -0.38 -37.26
N LEU A 265 12.08 -0.10 -36.88
CA LEU A 265 13.09 -1.13 -36.62
C LEU A 265 12.64 -2.09 -35.52
N LEU A 266 12.07 -1.60 -34.42
CA LEU A 266 11.62 -2.44 -33.31
C LEU A 266 10.41 -3.30 -33.72
N LYS A 267 9.50 -2.76 -34.54
CA LYS A 267 8.40 -3.52 -35.09
C LYS A 267 8.88 -4.66 -35.99
N ASP A 268 9.81 -4.36 -36.90
CA ASP A 268 10.38 -5.35 -37.82
C ASP A 268 11.21 -6.40 -37.07
N ALA A 269 11.96 -5.98 -36.05
CA ALA A 269 12.72 -6.85 -35.16
C ALA A 269 11.81 -7.83 -34.40
N TRP A 270 10.67 -7.36 -33.90
CA TRP A 270 9.69 -8.23 -33.24
C TRP A 270 9.21 -9.32 -34.20
N VAL A 271 8.75 -8.94 -35.40
CA VAL A 271 8.27 -9.90 -36.41
C VAL A 271 9.38 -10.90 -36.79
N ALA A 272 10.61 -10.43 -37.00
CA ALA A 272 11.74 -11.29 -37.33
C ALA A 272 12.05 -12.31 -36.22
N THR A 273 12.01 -11.88 -34.96
CA THR A 273 12.27 -12.77 -33.81
C THR A 273 11.16 -13.79 -33.60
N GLN A 274 9.90 -13.45 -33.90
CA GLN A 274 8.77 -14.39 -33.82
C GLN A 274 8.82 -15.46 -34.92
N ASN A 275 9.35 -15.12 -36.09
CA ASN A 275 9.48 -16.05 -37.22
C ASN A 275 10.76 -16.91 -37.16
N ALA A 276 11.69 -16.63 -36.24
CA ALA A 276 12.93 -17.37 -36.12
C ALA A 276 12.71 -18.75 -35.47
N PRO A 277 13.42 -19.82 -35.91
CA PRO A 277 13.29 -21.18 -35.37
C PRO A 277 14.03 -21.35 -34.02
N LEU A 278 13.86 -20.40 -33.10
CA LEU A 278 14.51 -20.37 -31.78
C LEU A 278 13.49 -20.69 -30.67
N LYS A 279 13.93 -20.94 -29.44
CA LYS A 279 13.02 -21.06 -28.28
C LYS A 279 12.58 -19.68 -27.79
N ASP A 280 11.40 -19.57 -27.18
CA ASP A 280 10.84 -18.28 -26.71
C ASP A 280 11.80 -17.48 -25.82
N GLY A 281 12.49 -18.15 -24.89
CA GLY A 281 13.49 -17.51 -24.03
C GLY A 281 14.65 -16.87 -24.81
N GLU A 282 15.11 -17.51 -25.88
CA GLU A 282 16.18 -17.00 -26.75
C GLU A 282 15.66 -15.86 -27.64
N ARG A 283 14.46 -16.01 -28.22
CA ARG A 283 13.79 -14.96 -29.00
C ARG A 283 13.62 -13.68 -28.18
N TYR A 284 13.09 -13.80 -26.97
CA TYR A 284 12.89 -12.66 -26.06
C TYR A 284 14.21 -12.05 -25.59
N THR A 285 15.26 -12.84 -25.39
CA THR A 285 16.59 -12.32 -25.04
C THR A 285 17.15 -11.48 -26.19
N ILE A 286 17.11 -11.99 -27.41
CA ILE A 286 17.61 -11.31 -28.61
C ILE A 286 16.83 -10.03 -28.88
N PHE A 287 15.49 -10.10 -28.87
CA PHE A 287 14.63 -8.93 -29.04
C PHE A 287 14.84 -7.88 -27.94
N GLY A 288 14.95 -8.33 -26.69
CA GLY A 288 15.17 -7.43 -25.56
C GLY A 288 16.54 -6.74 -25.60
N ARG A 289 17.60 -7.40 -26.07
CA ARG A 289 18.89 -6.72 -26.34
C ARG A 289 18.74 -5.64 -27.40
N CYS A 290 18.04 -5.92 -28.50
CA CYS A 290 17.74 -4.91 -29.52
C CYS A 290 16.97 -3.71 -28.93
N CYS A 291 15.95 -3.96 -28.10
CA CYS A 291 15.21 -2.92 -27.40
C CYS A 291 16.13 -2.02 -26.54
N VAL A 292 16.99 -2.63 -25.71
CA VAL A 292 17.93 -1.91 -24.84
C VAL A 292 18.89 -1.07 -25.66
N ARG A 293 19.50 -1.63 -26.71
CA ARG A 293 20.45 -0.92 -27.59
C ARG A 293 19.81 0.30 -28.24
N THR A 294 18.63 0.13 -28.83
CA THR A 294 17.89 1.21 -29.51
C THR A 294 17.55 2.36 -28.56
N VAL A 295 17.08 2.05 -27.36
CA VAL A 295 16.75 3.08 -26.35
C VAL A 295 17.99 3.78 -25.83
N LEU A 296 19.08 3.05 -25.56
CA LEU A 296 20.34 3.65 -25.08
C LEU A 296 21.01 4.52 -26.14
N TYR A 297 20.91 4.15 -27.42
CA TYR A 297 21.38 4.95 -28.55
C TYR A 297 20.61 6.29 -28.63
N LEU A 298 19.27 6.22 -28.71
CA LEU A 298 18.42 7.43 -28.77
C LEU A 298 18.52 8.31 -27.52
N SER A 299 18.72 7.71 -26.35
CA SER A 299 18.90 8.44 -25.10
C SER A 299 20.35 8.88 -24.84
N GLN A 300 21.30 8.62 -25.75
CA GLN A 300 22.72 8.94 -25.58
C GLN A 300 23.29 8.41 -24.25
N LYS A 301 22.80 7.24 -23.82
CA LYS A 301 23.15 6.56 -22.56
C LYS A 301 23.85 5.23 -22.79
N GLN A 302 24.51 5.05 -23.94
CA GLN A 302 25.19 3.81 -24.32
C GLN A 302 26.19 3.31 -23.26
N LYS A 303 26.86 4.23 -22.57
CA LYS A 303 27.79 3.96 -21.45
C LYS A 303 27.13 3.31 -20.22
N PHE A 304 25.81 3.40 -20.08
CA PHE A 304 25.05 2.79 -18.99
C PHE A 304 24.49 1.41 -19.39
N GLY A 305 24.75 0.95 -20.61
CA GLY A 305 24.41 -0.40 -21.07
C GLY A 305 25.35 -1.46 -20.48
N ARG A 306 24.85 -2.68 -20.36
CA ARG A 306 25.64 -3.82 -19.84
C ARG A 306 26.64 -4.38 -20.85
N GLU A 307 26.51 -4.02 -22.13
CA GLU A 307 27.31 -4.59 -23.22
C GLU A 307 28.66 -3.90 -23.45
N ASN A 308 28.98 -2.82 -22.71
CA ASN A 308 30.20 -2.03 -22.86
C ASN A 308 30.57 -1.71 -24.33
N LYS A 309 29.55 -1.58 -25.19
CA LYS A 309 29.67 -1.32 -26.62
C LYS A 309 28.86 -0.08 -26.98
N GLU A 310 29.46 0.82 -27.73
CA GLU A 310 28.80 1.98 -28.33
C GLU A 310 28.45 1.65 -29.79
N TRP A 311 27.21 1.96 -30.16
CA TRP A 311 26.62 1.78 -31.48
C TRP A 311 26.59 3.12 -32.20
N ASN A 312 27.01 3.12 -33.47
CA ASN A 312 27.13 4.35 -34.25
C ASN A 312 25.86 4.68 -35.03
N SER A 313 25.01 3.69 -35.29
CA SER A 313 23.74 3.89 -36.00
C SER A 313 22.69 2.83 -35.65
N LEU A 314 21.43 3.08 -36.04
CA LEU A 314 20.34 2.11 -35.89
C LEU A 314 20.53 0.89 -36.81
N GLU A 315 21.19 1.06 -37.96
CA GLU A 315 21.54 -0.03 -38.87
C GLU A 315 22.55 -0.99 -38.24
N GLU A 316 23.54 -0.49 -37.49
CA GLU A 316 24.50 -1.34 -36.79
C GLU A 316 23.79 -2.22 -35.74
N ILE A 317 22.79 -1.67 -35.05
CA ILE A 317 21.95 -2.41 -34.09
C ILE A 317 21.14 -3.50 -34.81
N ASN A 318 20.57 -3.18 -35.99
CA ASN A 318 19.83 -4.14 -36.80
C ASN A 318 20.73 -5.27 -37.33
N GLN A 319 21.96 -4.96 -37.75
CA GLN A 319 22.94 -5.97 -38.19
C GLN A 319 23.34 -6.90 -37.05
N ALA A 320 23.50 -6.38 -35.83
CA ALA A 320 23.76 -7.21 -34.66
C ALA A 320 22.57 -8.11 -34.33
N LEU A 321 21.34 -7.61 -34.43
CA LEU A 321 20.14 -8.44 -34.30
C LEU A 321 20.12 -9.58 -35.33
N ALA A 322 20.36 -9.27 -36.61
CA ALA A 322 20.39 -10.27 -37.67
C ALA A 322 21.48 -11.34 -37.43
N THR A 323 22.66 -10.92 -36.97
CA THR A 323 23.75 -11.83 -36.61
C THR A 323 23.37 -12.76 -35.46
N GLU A 324 22.71 -12.24 -34.42
CA GLU A 324 22.25 -13.03 -33.28
C GLU A 324 21.14 -14.02 -33.66
N LEU A 325 20.25 -13.65 -34.57
CA LEU A 325 19.19 -14.53 -35.08
C LEU A 325 19.75 -15.71 -35.91
N LEU A 326 20.92 -15.54 -36.53
CA LEU A 326 21.61 -16.59 -37.30
C LEU A 326 22.42 -17.56 -36.40
N GLY A 327 22.59 -17.24 -35.11
CA GLY A 327 23.31 -18.06 -34.13
C GLY A 327 24.85 -17.97 -34.23
N PRO A 328 25.60 -18.34 -33.17
CA PRO A 328 27.05 -18.18 -33.14
C PRO A 328 27.78 -19.22 -34.01
N LYS A 329 28.62 -18.75 -34.94
CA LYS A 329 29.95 -19.38 -35.10
C LYS A 329 30.78 -18.91 -33.91
N GLY A 330 31.30 -19.88 -33.15
CA GLY A 330 31.71 -19.71 -31.75
C GLY A 330 32.60 -18.52 -31.43
N THR A 331 32.30 -17.87 -30.31
CA THR A 331 33.31 -17.37 -29.38
C THR A 331 32.68 -17.32 -28.00
N SER A 332 32.84 -18.44 -27.30
CA SER A 332 32.57 -18.59 -25.88
C SER A 332 33.54 -17.74 -25.07
N SER A 333 33.03 -16.79 -24.29
CA SER A 333 33.73 -16.30 -23.10
C SER A 333 32.80 -15.47 -22.23
N SER A 334 32.40 -16.05 -21.10
CA SER A 334 32.25 -15.28 -19.86
C SER A 334 33.11 -15.93 -18.79
N ALA A 335 34.41 -15.65 -18.88
CA ALA A 335 35.29 -15.69 -17.71
C ALA A 335 35.05 -14.42 -16.90
N ALA A 336 35.03 -14.57 -15.57
CA ALA A 336 34.84 -13.48 -14.61
C ALA A 336 35.87 -12.35 -14.79
N PRO A 337 35.51 -11.08 -14.59
CA PRO A 337 36.50 -10.01 -14.62
C PRO A 337 37.23 -9.95 -13.28
N THR A 338 38.52 -10.23 -13.32
CA THR A 338 39.49 -9.73 -12.35
C THR A 338 40.10 -8.43 -12.85
N ALA A 339 40.34 -7.54 -11.89
CA ALA A 339 41.31 -6.45 -11.85
C ALA A 339 41.05 -5.17 -12.66
N SER A 340 40.93 -4.07 -11.91
CA SER A 340 41.54 -2.77 -12.24
C SER A 340 42.72 -2.53 -11.27
N PRO A 341 43.72 -1.72 -11.63
CA PRO A 341 45.10 -1.91 -11.20
C PRO A 341 45.36 -1.26 -9.83
N SER A 342 45.83 -2.05 -8.86
CA SER A 342 46.39 -1.53 -7.61
C SER A 342 47.92 -1.59 -7.67
N LYS A 343 48.53 -0.47 -7.28
CA LYS A 343 49.97 -0.27 -7.15
C LYS A 343 50.60 -1.41 -6.34
N VAL A 344 51.60 -2.07 -6.92
CA VAL A 344 52.48 -3.00 -6.20
C VAL A 344 53.30 -2.18 -5.20
N ALA A 345 52.95 -2.27 -3.91
CA ALA A 345 53.79 -1.83 -2.81
C ALA A 345 54.63 -3.01 -2.31
N ASN A 346 55.91 -2.76 -2.04
CA ASN A 346 56.91 -3.75 -1.62
C ASN A 346 56.47 -4.53 -0.37
N LEU A 347 56.35 -5.86 -0.52
CA LEU A 347 55.90 -6.82 0.50
C LEU A 347 56.89 -7.06 1.66
N LEU A 348 58.07 -6.42 1.64
CA LEU A 348 59.15 -6.67 2.60
C LEU A 348 59.27 -5.62 3.72
N GLU A 349 58.47 -4.53 3.68
CA GLU A 349 58.51 -3.44 4.69
C GLU A 349 57.14 -3.12 5.32
N ALA A 350 56.10 -3.92 5.06
CA ALA A 350 54.75 -3.65 5.56
C ALA A 350 54.58 -4.06 7.03
N SER A 351 54.02 -3.17 7.85
CA SER A 351 53.68 -3.45 9.26
C SER A 351 52.67 -4.61 9.38
N PRO A 352 52.69 -5.41 10.48
CA PRO A 352 51.74 -6.51 10.70
C PRO A 352 50.26 -6.11 10.53
N SER A 353 49.89 -4.89 10.92
CA SER A 353 48.56 -4.28 10.67
C SER A 353 48.23 -4.17 9.18
N THR A 354 49.19 -3.75 8.35
CA THR A 354 49.02 -3.62 6.89
C THR A 354 48.87 -4.99 6.23
N VAL A 355 49.60 -5.99 6.72
CA VAL A 355 49.48 -7.39 6.26
C VAL A 355 48.11 -7.98 6.66
N ALA A 356 47.63 -7.71 7.88
CA ALA A 356 46.32 -8.16 8.33
C ALA A 356 45.16 -7.53 7.54
N MET A 357 45.24 -6.24 7.17
CA MET A 357 44.27 -5.60 6.28
C MET A 357 44.28 -6.20 4.86
N MET A 358 45.46 -6.57 4.35
CA MET A 358 45.58 -7.25 3.06
C MET A 358 45.03 -8.68 3.09
N GLN A 359 45.19 -9.41 4.21
CA GLN A 359 44.67 -10.77 4.39
C GLN A 359 43.17 -10.81 4.71
N HIS A 360 42.60 -9.74 5.29
CA HIS A 360 41.19 -9.62 5.64
C HIS A 360 40.56 -8.35 5.05
N PRO A 361 40.38 -8.26 3.71
CA PRO A 361 39.89 -7.07 3.02
C PRO A 361 38.44 -6.67 3.34
N HIS A 362 37.74 -7.45 4.18
CA HIS A 362 36.39 -7.15 4.67
C HIS A 362 36.39 -6.31 5.96
N LEU A 363 37.55 -6.17 6.63
CA LEU A 363 37.72 -5.39 7.86
C LEU A 363 38.17 -3.95 7.51
N GLU A 364 37.37 -2.98 7.94
CA GLU A 364 37.57 -1.54 7.75
C GLU A 364 37.37 -0.88 9.13
N VAL A 365 38.32 -0.03 9.54
CA VAL A 365 38.19 0.75 10.78
C VAL A 365 36.96 1.65 10.66
N GLY A 366 36.12 1.66 11.69
CA GLY A 366 34.80 2.30 11.71
C GLY A 366 33.67 1.45 11.13
N GLY A 367 33.98 0.29 10.54
CA GLY A 367 33.00 -0.66 10.02
C GLY A 367 32.22 -1.39 11.12
N LEU A 368 31.04 -1.93 10.74
CA LEU A 368 30.14 -2.66 11.63
C LEU A 368 30.20 -4.16 11.39
N TYR A 369 30.32 -4.94 12.45
CA TYR A 369 30.57 -6.37 12.41
C TYR A 369 29.71 -7.17 13.41
N GLN A 370 29.46 -8.44 13.11
CA GLN A 370 28.84 -9.40 14.01
C GLN A 370 29.69 -10.66 14.13
N HIS A 371 29.64 -11.29 15.29
CA HIS A 371 30.34 -12.52 15.61
C HIS A 371 29.34 -13.57 16.13
N SER A 372 29.56 -14.85 15.81
CA SER A 372 28.67 -15.95 16.24
C SER A 372 28.52 -16.03 17.76
N ASP A 373 29.62 -15.83 18.48
CA ASP A 373 29.67 -16.05 19.93
C ASP A 373 28.93 -14.97 20.72
N TYR A 374 28.69 -13.80 20.10
CA TYR A 374 27.97 -12.67 20.70
C TYR A 374 26.55 -12.50 20.13
N GLY A 375 26.05 -13.52 19.41
CA GLY A 375 24.68 -13.59 18.93
C GLY A 375 24.30 -12.46 17.96
N SER A 376 23.27 -11.68 18.31
CA SER A 376 22.70 -10.64 17.45
C SER A 376 23.31 -9.25 17.65
N GLN A 377 24.32 -9.12 18.51
CA GLN A 377 24.98 -7.86 18.82
C GLN A 377 25.77 -7.32 17.63
N VAL A 378 25.91 -5.99 17.57
CA VAL A 378 26.63 -5.28 16.50
C VAL A 378 27.80 -4.54 17.11
N PHE A 379 28.99 -4.79 16.59
CA PHE A 379 30.23 -4.20 17.06
C PHE A 379 30.80 -3.25 16.03
N GLN A 380 31.43 -2.17 16.49
CA GLN A 380 32.21 -1.27 15.67
C GLN A 380 33.69 -1.58 15.84
N LEU A 381 34.43 -1.72 14.72
CA LEU A 381 35.89 -1.83 14.78
C LEU A 381 36.46 -0.43 15.06
N LEU A 382 37.02 -0.22 16.25
CA LEU A 382 37.58 1.08 16.66
C LEU A 382 39.03 1.24 16.21
N GLU A 383 39.83 0.19 16.35
CA GLU A 383 41.28 0.26 16.19
C GLU A 383 41.82 -1.08 15.71
N LEU A 384 42.83 -1.01 14.83
CA LEU A 384 43.56 -2.16 14.31
C LEU A 384 45.06 -1.85 14.42
N ASN A 385 45.71 -2.43 15.42
CA ASN A 385 47.13 -2.23 15.69
C ASN A 385 47.94 -3.47 15.29
N ASP A 386 49.26 -3.39 15.31
CA ASP A 386 50.16 -4.48 14.92
C ASP A 386 50.04 -5.76 15.77
N THR A 387 49.29 -5.70 16.87
CA THR A 387 49.12 -6.81 17.82
C THR A 387 47.67 -7.30 17.92
N SER A 388 46.67 -6.45 17.68
CA SER A 388 45.26 -6.80 17.88
C SER A 388 44.27 -5.86 17.19
N ALA A 389 43.06 -6.39 16.93
CA ALA A 389 41.88 -5.65 16.50
C ALA A 389 40.95 -5.40 17.70
N LYS A 390 40.46 -4.17 17.88
CA LYS A 390 39.59 -3.78 18.99
C LYS A 390 38.17 -3.45 18.50
N PHE A 391 37.21 -4.25 18.92
CA PHE A 391 35.78 -4.10 18.61
C PHE A 391 35.03 -3.55 19.83
N GLU A 392 34.10 -2.63 19.64
CA GLU A 392 33.25 -2.07 20.71
C GLU A 392 31.77 -2.34 20.43
N HIS A 393 31.02 -2.79 21.43
CA HIS A 393 29.56 -2.84 21.40
C HIS A 393 28.98 -1.82 22.39
N ARG A 394 27.99 -1.04 21.93
CA ARG A 394 27.23 -0.11 22.77
C ARG A 394 25.76 -0.55 22.87
N PRO A 395 25.35 -1.15 24.00
CA PRO A 395 23.95 -1.43 24.30
C PRO A 395 23.16 -0.14 24.58
N LEU A 396 21.83 -0.19 24.47
CA LEU A 396 20.95 0.98 24.67
C LEU A 396 20.93 1.48 26.13
N MET A 397 21.08 0.58 27.10
CA MET A 397 20.87 0.84 28.54
C MET A 397 22.06 0.41 29.41
N GLN A 398 23.19 0.04 28.81
CA GLN A 398 24.37 -0.46 29.53
C GLN A 398 25.63 0.22 28.99
N ASP A 399 26.69 0.20 29.78
CA ASP A 399 27.98 0.76 29.38
C ASP A 399 28.57 0.02 28.18
N ALA A 400 29.31 0.77 27.37
CA ALA A 400 30.05 0.21 26.25
C ALA A 400 31.09 -0.79 26.75
N TRP A 401 31.27 -1.89 26.02
CA TRP A 401 32.33 -2.86 26.32
C TRP A 401 33.08 -3.25 25.05
N THR A 402 34.35 -3.61 25.23
CA THR A 402 35.29 -3.82 24.13
C THR A 402 35.88 -5.22 24.12
N VAL A 403 36.04 -5.79 22.93
CA VAL A 403 36.70 -7.07 22.66
C VAL A 403 37.98 -6.80 21.88
N ALA A 404 39.13 -7.21 22.42
CA ALA A 404 40.41 -7.19 21.71
C ALA A 404 40.77 -8.60 21.26
N ILE A 405 41.07 -8.77 19.97
CA ILE A 405 41.39 -10.06 19.35
C ILE A 405 42.73 -9.97 18.67
N ALA A 406 43.58 -10.99 18.83
CA ALA A 406 44.86 -11.07 18.16
C ALA A 406 44.70 -11.12 16.63
N LEU A 407 45.73 -10.70 15.88
CA LEU A 407 45.75 -10.78 14.42
C LEU A 407 45.95 -12.24 13.96
N SER A 408 44.93 -13.08 14.14
CA SER A 408 44.89 -14.51 13.79
C SER A 408 43.74 -14.83 12.83
N ASP A 409 43.60 -16.10 12.44
CA ASP A 409 42.48 -16.61 11.63
C ASP A 409 41.08 -16.35 12.24
N ASP A 410 41.01 -16.01 13.54
CA ASP A 410 39.77 -15.69 14.25
C ASP A 410 39.09 -14.43 13.72
N LEU A 411 39.85 -13.54 13.05
CA LEU A 411 39.31 -12.36 12.39
C LEU A 411 38.34 -12.69 11.24
N LYS A 412 38.41 -13.90 10.65
CA LYS A 412 37.47 -14.37 9.61
C LYS A 412 36.04 -14.57 10.14
N GLN A 413 35.88 -14.72 11.45
CA GLN A 413 34.59 -14.96 12.07
C GLN A 413 33.74 -13.68 12.20
N TRP A 414 34.37 -12.51 12.05
CA TRP A 414 33.74 -11.19 12.13
C TRP A 414 33.12 -10.78 10.78
N LYS A 415 31.79 -10.88 10.69
CA LYS A 415 31.05 -10.65 9.44
C LYS A 415 30.53 -9.21 9.38
N LYS A 416 30.82 -8.50 8.28
CA LYS A 416 30.34 -7.13 8.04
C LYS A 416 28.80 -7.10 8.01
N THR A 417 28.19 -6.13 8.69
CA THR A 417 26.73 -5.99 8.77
C THR A 417 26.27 -4.59 8.38
N LYS A 418 25.05 -4.49 7.83
CA LYS A 418 24.35 -3.23 7.53
C LYS A 418 23.38 -2.80 8.64
N LYS A 419 23.27 -3.59 9.72
CA LYS A 419 22.42 -3.24 10.86
C LYS A 419 22.99 -2.00 11.55
N ALA A 420 22.18 -0.96 11.67
CA ALA A 420 22.56 0.25 12.36
C ALA A 420 22.79 -0.03 13.85
N ILE A 421 23.80 0.59 14.44
CA ILE A 421 23.93 0.67 15.89
C ILE A 421 22.77 1.52 16.40
N VAL A 422 22.07 1.03 17.43
CA VAL A 422 21.03 1.81 18.09
C VAL A 422 21.73 2.94 18.85
N GLN A 423 21.47 4.19 18.45
CA GLN A 423 22.04 5.37 19.09
C GLN A 423 21.02 6.01 20.01
N VAL A 424 21.45 6.42 21.20
CA VAL A 424 20.67 7.30 22.08
C VAL A 424 20.67 8.69 21.45
N VAL A 425 19.49 9.21 21.13
CA VAL A 425 19.32 10.55 20.59
C VAL A 425 19.46 11.56 21.73
N ASP A 426 20.25 12.60 21.51
CA ASP A 426 20.49 13.66 22.49
C ASP A 426 19.17 14.30 22.97
N GLN A 427 19.11 14.67 24.26
CA GLN A 427 17.89 15.17 24.88
C GLN A 427 17.43 16.52 24.29
N ALA A 428 18.36 17.35 23.83
CA ALA A 428 18.03 18.59 23.14
C ALA A 428 17.50 18.37 21.71
N ALA A 429 17.81 17.22 21.10
CA ALA A 429 17.37 16.89 19.76
C ALA A 429 15.92 16.38 19.72
N TRP A 430 15.50 15.51 20.65
CA TRP A 430 14.14 14.96 20.63
C TRP A 430 13.08 15.86 21.27
N SER A 431 13.46 16.75 22.21
CA SER A 431 12.54 17.69 22.86
C SER A 431 11.84 18.65 21.90
N LYS A 432 12.41 18.92 20.72
CA LYS A 432 11.78 19.71 19.64
C LYS A 432 10.62 18.99 18.93
N TYR A 433 10.57 17.66 19.04
CA TYR A 433 9.55 16.82 18.42
C TYR A 433 8.48 16.38 19.42
N LEU A 434 8.58 16.81 20.68
CA LEU A 434 7.51 16.67 21.65
C LEU A 434 6.29 17.45 21.20
N VAL A 435 5.11 16.84 21.35
CA VAL A 435 3.82 17.44 21.00
C VAL A 435 3.63 18.79 21.70
N GLU A 436 4.13 18.93 22.92
CA GLU A 436 4.06 20.16 23.73
C GLU A 436 4.83 21.33 23.13
N ASN A 437 5.89 21.07 22.37
CA ASN A 437 6.74 22.09 21.76
C ASN A 437 6.44 22.30 20.25
N ASN A 438 5.45 21.59 19.72
CA ASN A 438 5.04 21.71 18.33
C ASN A 438 4.00 22.82 18.17
N SER A 439 4.34 23.87 17.42
CA SER A 439 3.46 25.03 17.19
C SER A 439 2.09 24.64 16.61
N THR A 440 2.05 23.63 15.75
CA THR A 440 0.80 23.14 15.14
C THR A 440 -0.09 22.44 16.16
N ALA A 441 0.50 21.71 17.11
CA ALA A 441 -0.25 21.07 18.19
C ALA A 441 -0.80 22.10 19.17
N GLY A 442 -0.03 23.16 19.48
CA GLY A 442 -0.49 24.30 20.28
C GLY A 442 -1.70 25.00 19.67
N GLU A 443 -1.64 25.34 18.37
CA GLU A 443 -2.76 25.98 17.67
C GLU A 443 -4.03 25.11 17.68
N ALA A 444 -3.90 23.79 17.55
CA ALA A 444 -5.02 22.86 17.61
C ALA A 444 -5.63 22.77 19.02
N ILE A 445 -4.80 22.75 20.06
CA ILE A 445 -5.24 22.74 21.47
C ILE A 445 -6.01 24.02 21.80
N ASP A 446 -5.51 25.18 21.37
CA ASP A 446 -6.17 26.46 21.63
C ASP A 446 -7.51 26.59 20.90
N MET A 447 -7.59 26.12 19.65
CA MET A 447 -8.85 26.04 18.91
C MET A 447 -9.88 25.14 19.62
N GLN A 448 -9.46 23.99 20.15
CA GLN A 448 -10.33 23.08 20.89
C GLN A 448 -10.83 23.71 22.21
N ARG A 449 -9.97 24.43 22.93
CA ARG A 449 -10.35 25.17 24.15
C ARG A 449 -11.40 26.23 23.86
N MET A 450 -11.24 26.99 22.78
CA MET A 450 -12.23 27.99 22.37
C MET A 450 -13.56 27.35 22.00
N GLN A 451 -13.55 26.18 21.39
CA GLN A 451 -14.77 25.46 21.09
C GLN A 451 -15.53 25.01 22.34
N ILE A 452 -14.82 24.47 23.34
CA ILE A 452 -15.43 24.08 24.62
C ILE A 452 -16.08 25.29 25.28
N LEU A 453 -15.38 26.44 25.31
CA LEU A 453 -15.93 27.68 25.85
C LEU A 453 -17.21 28.15 25.13
N LEU A 454 -17.24 28.05 23.79
CA LEU A 454 -18.42 28.40 23.00
C LEU A 454 -19.59 27.44 23.29
N TYR A 455 -19.31 26.14 23.41
CA TYR A 455 -20.32 25.14 23.73
C TYR A 455 -20.89 25.35 25.14
N ASP A 456 -20.03 25.58 26.14
CA ASP A 456 -20.46 25.88 27.51
C ASP A 456 -21.30 27.15 27.56
N THR A 457 -20.93 28.18 26.78
CA THR A 457 -21.73 29.41 26.68
C THR A 457 -23.12 29.11 26.12
N PHE A 458 -23.21 28.28 25.07
CA PHE A 458 -24.48 27.87 24.46
C PHE A 458 -25.40 27.12 25.42
N VAL A 459 -24.87 26.10 26.10
CA VAL A 459 -25.66 25.27 27.03
C VAL A 459 -26.21 26.10 28.19
N ASN A 460 -25.51 27.16 28.58
CA ASN A 460 -25.90 28.05 29.67
C ASN A 460 -26.72 29.27 29.22
N LEU A 461 -27.07 29.40 27.93
CA LEU A 461 -27.99 30.45 27.48
C LEU A 461 -29.42 30.14 27.94
N PRO A 462 -30.15 31.11 28.51
CA PRO A 462 -31.55 30.91 28.84
C PRO A 462 -32.37 30.72 27.55
N GLU A 463 -33.35 29.83 27.59
CA GLU A 463 -34.37 29.75 26.54
C GLU A 463 -35.12 31.08 26.49
N VAL A 464 -35.17 31.69 25.30
CA VAL A 464 -35.84 32.98 25.10
C VAL A 464 -37.14 32.75 24.36
N ASP A 465 -38.25 32.84 25.08
CA ASP A 465 -39.58 32.88 24.49
C ASP A 465 -39.76 34.13 23.62
N GLY A 466 -40.58 34.02 22.57
CA GLY A 466 -40.87 35.15 21.69
C GLY A 466 -40.06 35.19 20.39
N PHE A 467 -39.47 34.07 19.97
CA PHE A 467 -38.84 33.91 18.66
C PHE A 467 -39.41 32.68 17.93
N SER A 468 -39.46 32.73 16.61
CA SER A 468 -39.91 31.62 15.76
C SER A 468 -39.14 31.59 14.44
N PHE A 469 -39.03 30.40 13.84
CA PHE A 469 -38.36 30.25 12.56
C PHE A 469 -39.31 30.59 11.41
N VAL A 470 -38.87 31.49 10.53
CA VAL A 470 -39.49 31.76 9.23
C VAL A 470 -39.08 30.70 8.21
N SER A 471 -37.83 30.22 8.31
CA SER A 471 -37.31 29.10 7.52
C SER A 471 -36.27 28.38 8.37
N PRO A 472 -36.54 27.15 8.85
CA PRO A 472 -35.55 26.41 9.64
C PRO A 472 -34.34 26.05 8.77
N PRO A 473 -33.09 26.32 9.21
CA PRO A 473 -32.64 27.12 10.35
C PRO A 473 -32.23 28.57 9.97
N THR A 474 -32.45 28.99 8.73
CA THR A 474 -31.85 30.18 8.11
C THR A 474 -32.60 31.50 8.35
N GLY A 475 -33.80 31.46 8.91
CA GLY A 475 -34.60 32.66 9.18
C GLY A 475 -35.26 32.63 10.54
N LEU A 476 -34.90 33.57 11.41
CA LEU A 476 -35.53 33.81 12.71
C LEU A 476 -36.36 35.10 12.67
N CYS A 477 -37.56 35.08 13.23
CA CYS A 477 -38.35 36.27 13.52
C CYS A 477 -38.65 36.36 15.02
N ALA A 478 -38.79 37.58 15.53
CA ALA A 478 -39.36 37.80 16.85
C ALA A 478 -40.89 37.73 16.75
N THR A 479 -41.53 36.96 17.61
CA THR A 479 -42.99 36.91 17.78
C THR A 479 -43.48 37.89 18.84
N ILE A 480 -42.54 38.55 19.54
CA ILE A 480 -42.80 39.64 20.49
C ILE A 480 -42.16 40.94 20.01
N ASN A 481 -42.72 42.08 20.44
CA ASN A 481 -42.16 43.38 20.12
C ASN A 481 -40.93 43.65 21.01
N ILE A 482 -39.74 43.77 20.40
CA ILE A 482 -38.48 44.01 21.10
C ILE A 482 -37.99 45.44 20.77
N PRO A 483 -37.74 46.29 21.78
CA PRO A 483 -37.25 47.64 21.55
C PRO A 483 -35.92 47.66 20.75
N LYS A 484 -35.81 48.62 19.83
CA LYS A 484 -34.60 48.80 19.00
C LYS A 484 -33.34 48.87 19.87
N GLY A 485 -32.34 48.05 19.55
CA GLY A 485 -31.06 47.98 20.26
C GLY A 485 -31.04 47.15 21.55
N LYS A 486 -32.16 46.55 21.97
CA LYS A 486 -32.22 45.64 23.13
C LYS A 486 -31.96 44.17 22.78
N LEU A 487 -32.07 43.80 21.51
CA LEU A 487 -31.74 42.46 21.04
C LEU A 487 -30.24 42.32 20.84
N LYS A 488 -29.60 41.39 21.57
CA LYS A 488 -28.22 40.99 21.36
C LYS A 488 -28.19 39.54 20.89
N LEU A 489 -27.67 39.32 19.69
CA LEU A 489 -27.54 38.00 19.09
C LEU A 489 -26.11 37.52 19.28
N ILE A 490 -25.96 36.25 19.65
CA ILE A 490 -24.67 35.59 19.80
C ILE A 490 -24.49 34.68 18.59
N ALA A 491 -23.48 34.98 17.78
CA ALA A 491 -23.15 34.18 16.61
C ALA A 491 -22.48 32.89 17.05
N TYR A 492 -22.95 31.78 16.49
CA TYR A 492 -22.38 30.46 16.69
C TYR A 492 -22.17 29.79 15.33
N GLY A 493 -21.01 29.14 15.14
CA GLY A 493 -20.60 28.55 13.87
C GLY A 493 -19.14 28.06 13.92
N ASP A 494 -18.58 27.73 12.77
CA ASP A 494 -17.22 27.20 12.68
C ASP A 494 -16.18 28.27 13.06
N LEU A 495 -15.24 27.89 13.92
CA LEU A 495 -14.05 28.69 14.19
C LEU A 495 -13.02 28.49 13.07
N LYS A 496 -12.58 29.59 12.48
CA LYS A 496 -11.47 29.62 11.52
C LYS A 496 -10.45 30.67 11.95
N ARG A 497 -9.19 30.48 11.58
CA ARG A 497 -8.16 31.50 11.81
C ARG A 497 -8.61 32.80 11.14
N ASP A 498 -8.51 33.93 11.85
CA ASP A 498 -8.98 35.22 11.34
C ASP A 498 -8.25 35.56 10.03
N ASP A 499 -9.01 35.68 8.95
CA ASP A 499 -8.52 36.01 7.61
C ASP A 499 -8.60 37.52 7.32
N GLY A 500 -8.89 38.33 8.35
CA GLY A 500 -8.98 39.78 8.25
C GLY A 500 -10.29 40.29 7.66
N LYS A 501 -11.19 39.40 7.24
CA LYS A 501 -12.49 39.79 6.67
C LYS A 501 -13.46 40.30 7.74
N PRO A 502 -14.41 41.17 7.38
CA PRO A 502 -15.47 41.59 8.29
C PRO A 502 -16.35 40.40 8.68
N GLY A 503 -16.45 40.14 9.99
CA GLY A 503 -17.19 39.02 10.58
C GLY A 503 -17.11 39.05 12.11
N HIS A 504 -17.84 38.17 12.79
CA HIS A 504 -17.72 38.02 14.24
C HIS A 504 -16.39 37.36 14.59
N LYS A 505 -15.64 37.97 15.51
CA LYS A 505 -14.30 37.53 15.92
C LYS A 505 -14.28 37.24 17.41
N VAL A 506 -13.65 36.14 17.79
CA VAL A 506 -13.41 35.76 19.19
C VAL A 506 -11.94 35.37 19.30
N SER A 507 -11.18 36.15 20.09
CA SER A 507 -9.79 35.85 20.46
C SER A 507 -8.87 35.48 19.28
N GLY A 508 -8.95 36.20 18.15
CA GLY A 508 -8.09 35.95 16.97
C GLY A 508 -8.62 34.90 15.99
N TYR A 509 -9.82 34.37 16.22
CA TYR A 509 -10.53 33.46 15.31
C TYR A 509 -11.79 34.13 14.78
N ALA A 510 -12.09 33.89 13.50
CA ALA A 510 -13.33 34.29 12.84
C ALA A 510 -14.38 33.19 12.98
N LEU A 511 -15.60 33.57 13.37
CA LEU A 511 -16.77 32.70 13.42
C LEU A 511 -17.53 32.77 12.10
N SER A 512 -17.65 31.62 11.42
CA SER A 512 -18.37 31.49 10.17
C SER A 512 -19.66 30.70 10.36
N PRO A 513 -20.84 31.31 10.16
CA PRO A 513 -22.09 30.55 10.08
C PRO A 513 -22.13 29.76 8.74
N PRO A 514 -22.49 28.47 8.75
CA PRO A 514 -22.83 27.76 7.52
C PRO A 514 -23.96 28.44 6.73
N LYS A 515 -23.96 28.28 5.41
CA LYS A 515 -24.80 29.08 4.50
C LYS A 515 -26.08 28.36 4.09
N ALA A 516 -26.10 27.02 4.13
CA ALA A 516 -27.26 26.18 3.86
C ALA A 516 -27.29 24.93 4.77
N VAL A 517 -28.45 24.27 4.87
CA VAL A 517 -28.59 23.01 5.64
C VAL A 517 -27.66 21.92 5.09
N GLY A 518 -27.49 21.82 3.77
CA GLY A 518 -26.57 20.87 3.14
C GLY A 518 -25.08 21.16 3.38
N ASP A 519 -24.73 22.36 3.88
CA ASP A 519 -23.35 22.64 4.32
C ASP A 519 -23.02 21.95 5.64
N MET A 520 -24.02 21.47 6.41
CA MET A 520 -23.79 20.67 7.61
C MET A 520 -23.26 19.25 7.31
N ASP A 521 -23.41 18.79 6.06
CA ASP A 521 -22.96 17.48 5.59
C ASP A 521 -21.53 17.52 5.01
N ASN A 522 -21.02 18.71 4.65
CA ASN A 522 -19.68 18.91 4.10
C ASN A 522 -18.63 19.21 5.19
N VAL A 523 -18.52 18.33 6.19
CA VAL A 523 -17.54 18.47 7.28
C VAL A 523 -16.17 17.97 6.81
N THR A 524 -15.20 18.86 6.70
CA THR A 524 -13.78 18.49 6.51
C THR A 524 -13.13 18.21 7.86
N ALA A 525 -12.01 17.45 7.88
CA ALA A 525 -11.26 17.11 9.10
C ALA A 525 -10.71 18.32 9.90
N THR A 526 -10.86 19.53 9.36
CA THR A 526 -10.45 20.81 9.96
C THR A 526 -11.63 21.66 10.44
N SER A 527 -12.86 21.14 10.35
CA SER A 527 -14.09 21.83 10.77
C SER A 527 -14.75 21.09 11.93
N VAL A 528 -15.23 21.83 12.93
CA VAL A 528 -15.88 21.25 14.11
C VAL A 528 -17.25 21.89 14.33
N ARG A 529 -18.26 21.04 14.54
CA ARG A 529 -19.67 21.43 14.59
C ARG A 529 -20.00 22.29 15.82
N VAL A 530 -20.70 23.41 15.62
CA VAL A 530 -21.25 24.28 16.67
C VAL A 530 -22.71 24.65 16.30
N PRO A 531 -23.67 24.64 17.24
CA PRO A 531 -25.08 24.96 16.98
C PRO A 531 -25.29 26.47 16.74
N PHE A 532 -26.02 26.83 15.70
CA PHE A 532 -26.08 28.16 15.06
C PHE A 532 -27.12 29.15 15.58
N TRP A 533 -26.87 30.46 15.42
CA TRP A 533 -27.90 31.48 15.12
C TRP A 533 -27.35 32.70 14.32
N TYR A 534 -28.00 33.06 13.21
CA TYR A 534 -27.83 34.35 12.51
C TYR A 534 -29.22 35.01 12.35
N VAL A 535 -29.34 36.29 12.70
CA VAL A 535 -30.52 37.09 12.32
C VAL A 535 -30.04 38.29 11.52
N LYS A 536 -30.54 38.41 10.30
CA LYS A 536 -30.31 39.56 9.44
C LYS A 536 -31.00 40.79 10.05
N PRO A 537 -30.41 41.99 10.02
CA PRO A 537 -31.11 43.21 10.41
C PRO A 537 -32.36 43.39 9.53
N SER A 538 -33.51 43.71 10.13
CA SER A 538 -34.66 44.15 9.35
C SER A 538 -34.25 45.40 8.59
N MET A 539 -34.29 45.36 7.26
CA MET A 539 -34.23 46.58 6.48
C MET A 539 -35.43 47.44 6.88
N ASP A 540 -35.16 48.70 7.23
CA ASP A 540 -36.19 49.70 7.45
C ASP A 540 -37.13 49.75 6.24
N GLY A 541 -38.42 49.83 6.52
CA GLY A 541 -39.50 49.83 5.53
C GLY A 541 -39.35 50.90 4.46
N GLY A 542 -39.73 50.53 3.25
CA GLY A 542 -39.93 51.43 2.13
C GLY A 542 -41.15 50.98 1.31
N ARG A 543 -42.34 51.36 1.81
CA ARG A 543 -43.68 51.31 1.18
C ARG A 543 -44.31 49.95 0.89
#